data_AF-A0A0C3QCW2-F1
#
_entry.id   AF-A0A0C3QCW2-F1
#
_cell.length_a   1.000
_cell.length_b   1.000
_cell.length_c   1.000
_cell.angle_alpha   90.00
_cell.angle_beta   90.00
_cell.angle_gamma   90.00
#
_symmetry.space_group_name_H-M   'P 1'
#
loop_
_entity.id
_entity.type
_entity.pdbx_description
1 polymer ?
#
loop_
_entity_poly.entity_id
_entity_poly.type
_entity_poly.pdbx_seq_one_letter_code
_entity_poly.pdbx_strand_id
1 'polypeptide(L)' 'DYFNAVSELMDSATECIFILDWWLSPEMYLRRPPCDNEECRLDRLLKRTAEQGINV' A
#
# COMPACT_ATOMS: atom_id res chain seq x y z
N ASP A 1 13.29 2.85 -4.27
CA ASP A 1 12.82 2.24 -5.53
C ASP A 1 11.80 1.13 -5.29
N TYR A 2 12.14 0.01 -4.65
CA TYR A 2 11.20 -1.11 -4.44
C TYR A 2 9.85 -0.70 -3.81
N PHE A 3 9.85 -0.14 -2.59
CA PHE A 3 8.60 0.25 -1.94
C PHE A 3 7.83 1.35 -2.67
N ASN A 4 8.54 2.24 -3.37
CA ASN A 4 7.89 3.24 -4.20
C ASN A 4 7.13 2.57 -5.35
N ALA A 5 7.77 1.65 -6.08
CA ALA A 5 7.11 0.88 -7.13
C ALA A 5 5.95 0.01 -6.60
N VAL A 6 6.11 -0.62 -5.43
CA VAL A 6 5.03 -1.40 -4.79
C VAL A 6 3.83 -0.51 -4.49
N SER A 7 4.04 0.70 -3.96
CA SER A 7 2.93 1.63 -3.70
C SER A 7 2.20 2.06 -4.97
N GLU A 8 2.92 2.30 -6.07
CA GLU A 8 2.32 2.62 -7.37
C GLU A 8 1.53 1.44 -7.93
N LEU A 9 2.04 0.21 -7.81
CA LEU A 9 1.35 -1.00 -8.24
C LEU A 9 0.06 -1.25 -7.44
N MET A 10 0.12 -1.10 -6.11
CA MET A 10 -1.06 -1.26 -5.25
C MET A 10 -2.15 -0.21 -5.53
N ASP A 11 -1.76 1.03 -5.86
CA ASP A 11 -2.70 2.08 -6.28
C ASP A 11 -3.36 1.78 -7.64
N SER A 12 -2.65 1.05 -8.51
CA SER A 12 -3.15 0.67 -9.84
C SER A 12 -3.92 -0.66 -9.89
N ALA A 13 -4.09 -1.32 -8.76
CA ALA A 13 -4.73 -2.63 -8.70
C ALA A 13 -6.22 -2.55 -9.09
N THR A 14 -6.67 -3.46 -9.96
CA THR A 14 -8.03 -3.46 -10.50
C THR A 14 -8.91 -4.63 -10.04
N GLU A 15 -8.32 -5.67 -9.43
CA GLU A 15 -9.06 -6.89 -9.03
C GLU A 15 -8.72 -7.36 -7.63
N CYS A 16 -7.45 -7.68 -7.39
CA CYS A 16 -7.01 -8.28 -6.13
C CYS A 16 -5.54 -7.96 -5.81
N ILE A 17 -5.23 -7.78 -4.53
CA ILE A 17 -3.86 -7.67 -4.00
C ILE A 17 -3.62 -8.87 -3.08
N PHE A 18 -2.59 -9.68 -3.36
CA PHE A 18 -2.14 -10.74 -2.45
C PHE A 18 -0.85 -10.32 -1.76
N ILE A 19 -0.81 -10.40 -0.44
CA ILE A 19 0.38 -10.12 0.36
C ILE A 19 0.75 -11.38 1.14
N LEU A 20 1.99 -11.83 0.93
CA LEU A 20 2.60 -12.89 1.74
C LEU A 20 3.85 -12.34 2.38
N ASP A 21 3.88 -12.32 3.71
CA ASP A 21 5.02 -11.81 4.46
C ASP A 21 5.28 -12.66 5.70
N TRP A 22 6.55 -12.78 6.07
CA TRP A 22 6.93 -13.41 7.34
C TRP A 22 6.61 -12.50 8.53
N TRP A 23 6.80 -11.19 8.33
CA TRP A 23 6.38 -10.15 9.27
C TRP A 23 5.92 -8.94 8.47
N LEU A 24 4.64 -8.57 8.61
CA LEU A 24 4.07 -7.35 8.06
C LEU A 24 3.82 -6.29 9.15
N SER A 25 4.30 -5.07 8.93
CA SER A 25 4.02 -3.91 9.79
C SER A 25 3.07 -2.95 9.08
N PRO A 26 1.77 -2.91 9.44
CA PRO A 26 0.77 -2.07 8.78
C PRO A 26 1.12 -0.57 8.76
N GLU A 27 1.86 -0.08 9.75
CA GLU A 27 2.19 1.34 9.90
C GLU A 27 3.44 1.77 9.12
N MET A 28 4.01 0.89 8.28
CA MET A 28 5.19 1.22 7.48
C MET A 28 4.85 2.16 6.31
N TYR A 29 5.77 3.08 6.01
CA TYR A 29 5.65 3.99 4.87
C TYR A 29 6.34 3.42 3.64
N LEU A 30 5.58 3.28 2.55
CA LEU A 30 6.11 2.82 1.26
C LEU A 30 6.83 3.95 0.49
N ARG A 31 6.46 5.21 0.72
CA ARG A 31 7.12 6.41 0.18
C ARG A 31 7.66 7.31 1.30
N ARG A 32 8.75 8.03 1.03
CA ARG A 32 9.43 8.91 2.00
C ARG A 32 9.75 10.27 1.36
N PRO A 33 9.78 11.37 2.14
CA PRO A 33 9.58 11.42 3.60
C PRO A 33 8.10 11.23 4.00
N PRO A 34 7.82 10.71 5.22
CA PRO A 34 6.44 10.48 5.67
C PRO A 34 5.55 11.73 5.71
N CYS A 35 6.14 12.90 5.99
CA CYS A 35 5.39 14.16 6.07
C CYS A 35 4.68 14.53 4.76
N ASP A 36 5.25 14.13 3.62
CA ASP A 36 4.70 14.43 2.29
C ASP A 36 3.92 13.24 1.71
N ASN A 37 3.98 12.07 2.36
CA ASN A 37 3.49 10.79 1.83
C ASN A 37 2.64 10.03 2.84
N GLU A 38 1.87 10.76 3.64
CA GLU A 38 1.02 10.21 4.69
C GLU A 38 0.02 9.15 4.19
N GLU A 39 -0.44 9.30 2.95
CA GLU A 39 -1.35 8.38 2.27
C GLU A 39 -0.66 7.07 1.83
N CYS A 40 0.67 7.05 1.78
CA CYS A 40 1.45 5.88 1.37
C CYS A 40 1.87 5.01 2.56
N ARG A 41 1.23 5.18 3.72
CA ARG A 41 1.32 4.21 4.82
C ARG A 41 0.53 2.97 4.43
N LEU A 42 1.13 1.79 4.61
CA LEU A 42 0.62 0.53 4.06
C LEU A 42 -0.86 0.28 4.42
N ASP A 43 -1.20 0.42 5.70
CA ASP A 43 -2.58 0.29 6.19
C ASP A 43 -3.59 1.24 5.51
N ARG A 44 -3.21 2.51 5.32
CA ARG A 44 -4.04 3.53 4.68
C ARG A 44 -4.23 3.24 3.20
N LEU A 45 -3.15 2.83 2.53
CA LEU A 45 -3.18 2.49 1.12
C LEU A 45 -4.08 1.29 0.87
N LEU A 46 -3.91 0.20 1.62
CA LEU A 46 -4.75 -1.00 1.50
C LEU A 46 -6.22 -0.70 1.82
N LYS A 47 -6.48 0.13 2.83
CA LYS A 47 -7.85 0.56 3.15
C LYS A 47 -8.49 1.30 1.98
N ARG A 48 -7.79 2.25 1.36
CA ARG A 48 -8.29 2.99 0.19
C ARG A 48 -8.56 2.06 -0.99
N THR A 49 -7.65 1.13 -1.27
CA THR A 49 -7.83 0.16 -2.35
C THR A 49 -9.03 -0.76 -2.08
N ALA A 50 -9.24 -1.19 -0.83
CA ALA A 50 -10.42 -1.96 -0.43
C ALA A 50 -11.74 -1.18 -0.58
N GLU A 51 -11.74 0.13 -0.26
CA GLU A 51 -12.89 1.02 -0.45
C GLU A 51 -13.27 1.21 -1.93
N GLN A 52 -12.33 0.99 -2.85
CA GLN A 52 -12.59 0.99 -4.29
C GLN A 52 -13.19 -0.34 -4.80
N GLY A 53 -13.43 -1.31 -3.91
CA GLY A 53 -13.99 -2.62 -4.24
C GLY A 53 -12.95 -3.67 -4.64
N ILE A 54 -11.65 -3.37 -4.44
CA ILE A 54 -10.56 -4.31 -4.69
C ILE A 54 -10.42 -5.23 -3.48
N ASN A 55 -10.31 -6.54 -3.73
CA ASN A 55 -10.08 -7.49 -2.65
C ASN A 55 -8.59 -7.48 -2.25
N VAL A 56 -8.32 -7.30 -0.97
CA VAL A 56 -6.98 -7.28 -0.37
C VAL A 56 -6.85 -8.44 0.62
#